data_AF-A0A2E4A9B5-F1
#
_entry.id   AF-A0A2E4A9B5-F1
#
_cell.length_a   1.000
_cell.length_b   1.000
_cell.length_c   1.000
_cell.angle_alpha   90.00
_cell.angle_beta   90.00
_cell.angle_gamma   90.00
#
_symmetry.space_group_name_H-M   'P 1'
#
loop_
_entity.id
_entity.type
_entity.pdbx_description
1 polymer ?
#
loop_
_entity_poly.entity_id
_entity_poly.type
_entity_poly.pdbx_seq_one_letter_code
_entity_poly.pdbx_strand_id
1 'polypeptide(L)'
;WILPIILGGGSGVDPVQQTRLILVWVAVFFISIIGHELGHALAYRRYGGRAQIIIHGMGGMAMSHGSYTRSQKMIITISGPAVGFMMAALSYILISIVNRETLNVYVNSFLLLMLLINSIWSALNLLPILPLDGGQLLSHIMYEKKPVLRGKIGAITAAIAALFLFKYNYIFAAIMFGFLAYQNFQAAERARKGYW
;
A
#
# COMPACT_ATOMS: atom_id res chain seq x y z
N TRP A 1 -3.14 14.02 -3.27
CA TRP A 1 -3.63 14.91 -4.35
C TRP A 1 -2.60 15.91 -4.85
N ILE A 2 -1.73 16.47 -4.01
CA ILE A 2 -0.72 17.48 -4.42
C ILE A 2 0.53 16.84 -5.08
N LEU A 3 0.96 15.65 -4.65
CA LEU A 3 2.10 14.92 -5.19
C LEU A 3 2.06 14.64 -6.72
N PRO A 4 0.93 14.23 -7.34
CA PRO A 4 0.86 14.05 -8.80
C PRO A 4 1.14 15.34 -9.59
N ILE A 5 0.71 16.49 -9.07
CA ILE A 5 0.81 17.79 -9.73
C ILE A 5 2.25 18.28 -9.71
N ILE A 6 2.95 18.09 -8.58
CA ILE A 6 4.35 18.51 -8.41
C ILE A 6 5.31 17.66 -9.25
N LEU A 7 5.04 16.37 -9.43
CA LEU A 7 5.89 15.49 -10.26
C LEU A 7 5.60 15.59 -11.76
N GLY A 8 4.46 16.15 -12.16
CA GLY A 8 4.04 16.26 -13.56
C GLY A 8 4.49 17.54 -14.26
N GLY A 9 4.65 18.66 -13.53
CA GLY A 9 4.87 20.00 -14.08
C GLY A 9 6.32 20.30 -14.48
N GLY A 10 6.79 19.81 -15.64
CA GLY A 10 8.13 20.20 -16.11
C GLY A 10 8.61 19.66 -17.46
N SER A 11 7.83 18.83 -18.15
CA SER A 11 8.17 18.38 -19.50
C SER A 11 7.48 19.29 -20.51
N GLY A 12 8.17 19.72 -21.58
CA GLY A 12 7.63 20.56 -22.68
C GLY A 12 6.55 19.89 -23.53
N VAL A 13 5.64 19.18 -22.87
CA VAL A 13 4.45 18.52 -23.38
C VAL A 13 3.31 19.54 -23.34
N ASP A 14 2.41 19.47 -24.32
CA ASP A 14 1.18 20.28 -24.35
C ASP A 14 0.47 20.21 -22.97
N PRO A 15 0.17 21.37 -22.33
CA PRO A 15 -0.50 21.42 -21.02
C PRO A 15 -1.75 20.55 -20.92
N VAL A 16 -2.49 20.37 -22.03
CA VAL A 16 -3.68 19.50 -22.07
C VAL A 16 -3.30 18.03 -21.92
N GLN A 17 -2.27 17.57 -22.63
CA GLN A 17 -1.78 16.20 -22.54
C GLN A 17 -1.19 15.90 -21.16
N GLN A 18 -0.45 16.85 -20.59
CA GLN A 18 0.06 16.75 -19.22
C GLN A 18 -1.08 16.61 -18.20
N THR A 19 -2.13 17.43 -18.32
CA THR A 19 -3.32 17.35 -17.47
C THR A 19 -3.99 15.98 -17.58
N ARG A 20 -4.14 15.44 -18.79
CA ARG A 20 -4.73 14.11 -19.02
C ARG A 20 -3.90 12.99 -18.39
N LEU A 21 -2.57 13.05 -18.48
CA LEU A 21 -1.69 12.07 -17.84
C LEU A 21 -1.79 12.13 -16.31
N ILE A 22 -1.91 13.33 -15.72
CA ILE A 22 -2.15 13.50 -14.28
C ILE A 22 -3.50 12.86 -13.88
N LEU A 23 -4.55 13.04 -14.68
CA LEU A 23 -5.85 12.41 -14.43
C LEU A 23 -5.77 10.88 -14.50
N VAL A 24 -5.02 10.32 -15.47
CA VAL A 24 -4.76 8.87 -15.52
C VAL A 24 -4.05 8.41 -14.25
N TRP A 25 -3.02 9.14 -13.82
CA TRP A 25 -2.27 8.80 -12.60
C TRP A 25 -3.17 8.80 -11.36
N VAL A 26 -3.98 9.85 -11.20
CA VAL A 26 -5.00 9.96 -10.15
C VAL A 26 -5.96 8.79 -10.18
N ALA A 27 -6.50 8.45 -11.36
CA ALA A 27 -7.46 7.37 -11.52
C ALA A 27 -6.84 6.03 -11.12
N VAL A 28 -5.60 5.76 -11.55
CA VAL A 28 -4.88 4.54 -11.19
C VAL A 28 -4.67 4.45 -9.67
N PHE A 29 -4.21 5.52 -9.02
CA PHE A 29 -4.03 5.51 -7.56
C PHE A 29 -5.33 5.26 -6.82
N PHE A 30 -6.41 5.92 -7.25
CA PHE A 30 -7.73 5.74 -6.66
C PHE A 30 -8.25 4.30 -6.82
N ILE A 31 -8.17 3.75 -8.04
CA ILE A 31 -8.55 2.37 -8.33
C ILE A 31 -7.70 1.37 -7.53
N SER A 32 -6.39 1.62 -7.41
CA SER A 32 -5.48 0.74 -6.66
C SER A 32 -5.79 0.73 -5.17
N ILE A 33 -6.02 1.91 -4.56
CA ILE A 33 -6.40 2.02 -3.14
C ILE A 33 -7.75 1.33 -2.89
N ILE A 34 -8.75 1.61 -3.72
CA ILE A 34 -10.07 0.97 -3.57
C ILE A 34 -9.99 -0.54 -3.78
N GLY A 35 -9.25 -1.01 -4.79
CA GLY A 35 -9.06 -2.43 -5.06
C GLY A 35 -8.42 -3.14 -3.85
N HIS A 36 -7.37 -2.55 -3.29
CA HIS A 36 -6.71 -3.04 -2.07
C HIS A 36 -7.70 -3.14 -0.89
N GLU A 37 -8.39 -2.05 -0.56
CA GLU A 37 -9.36 -2.05 0.55
C GLU A 37 -10.55 -2.99 0.31
N LEU A 38 -10.98 -3.13 -0.95
CA LEU A 38 -12.02 -4.07 -1.33
C LEU A 38 -11.57 -5.51 -1.08
N GLY A 39 -10.29 -5.84 -1.28
CA GLY A 39 -9.73 -7.15 -0.92
C GLY A 39 -9.95 -7.49 0.56
N HIS A 40 -9.61 -6.56 1.46
CA HIS A 40 -9.89 -6.72 2.89
C HIS A 40 -11.39 -6.83 3.17
N ALA A 41 -12.20 -5.94 2.59
CA ALA A 41 -13.65 -5.91 2.82
C ALA A 41 -14.35 -7.21 2.36
N LEU A 42 -13.97 -7.76 1.22
CA LEU A 42 -14.48 -9.04 0.73
C LEU A 42 -14.09 -10.20 1.65
N ALA A 43 -12.86 -10.20 2.18
CA ALA A 43 -12.42 -11.20 3.14
C ALA A 43 -13.19 -11.10 4.47
N TYR A 44 -13.43 -9.89 4.98
CA TYR A 44 -14.30 -9.69 6.14
C TYR A 44 -15.71 -10.24 5.89
N ARG A 45 -16.31 -9.94 4.72
CA ARG A 45 -17.65 -10.43 4.35
C ARG A 45 -17.70 -11.95 4.23
N ARG A 46 -16.64 -12.59 3.71
CA ARG A 46 -16.54 -14.05 3.62
C ARG A 46 -16.63 -14.72 4.99
N TYR A 47 -16.16 -14.06 6.04
CA TYR A 47 -16.24 -14.54 7.42
C TYR A 47 -17.44 -13.99 8.21
N GLY A 48 -18.48 -13.50 7.51
CA GLY A 48 -19.72 -13.01 8.13
C GLY A 48 -19.62 -11.60 8.72
N GLY A 49 -18.50 -10.90 8.48
CA GLY A 49 -18.28 -9.54 8.95
C GLY A 49 -19.04 -8.49 8.13
N ARG A 50 -19.44 -7.40 8.79
CA ARG A 50 -19.96 -6.19 8.13
C ARG A 50 -18.82 -5.22 7.85
N ALA A 51 -18.21 -5.34 6.68
CA ALA A 51 -17.12 -4.49 6.24
C ALA A 51 -17.59 -3.07 5.90
N GLN A 52 -16.81 -2.08 6.30
CA GLN A 52 -16.94 -0.68 5.94
C GLN A 52 -15.58 -0.19 5.43
N ILE A 53 -15.57 0.53 4.30
CA ILE A 53 -14.36 1.12 3.72
C ILE A 53 -14.43 2.62 3.96
N ILE A 54 -13.42 3.17 4.61
CA ILE A 54 -13.28 4.61 4.84
C ILE A 54 -12.10 5.09 4.01
N ILE A 55 -12.34 6.02 3.09
CA ILE A 55 -11.29 6.63 2.26
C ILE A 55 -10.92 7.97 2.88
N HIS A 56 -9.63 8.22 3.08
CA HIS A 56 -9.12 9.49 3.61
C HIS A 56 -7.86 9.93 2.86
N GLY A 57 -7.34 11.12 3.16
CA GLY A 57 -6.26 11.74 2.39
C GLY A 57 -4.93 10.94 2.32
N MET A 58 -4.73 9.94 3.18
CA MET A 58 -3.53 9.09 3.21
C MET A 58 -3.75 7.69 2.64
N GLY A 59 -4.96 7.33 2.20
CA GLY A 59 -5.28 6.00 1.70
C GLY A 59 -6.73 5.60 1.95
N GLY A 60 -6.95 4.31 2.22
CA GLY A 60 -8.22 3.80 2.71
C GLY A 60 -7.99 2.88 3.91
N MET A 61 -9.07 2.57 4.62
CA MET A 61 -9.07 1.59 5.68
C MET A 61 -10.38 0.80 5.64
N ALA A 62 -10.27 -0.51 5.45
CA ALA A 62 -11.36 -1.45 5.64
C ALA A 62 -11.43 -1.88 7.11
N MET A 63 -12.59 -1.65 7.74
CA MET A 63 -12.86 -2.08 9.12
C MET A 63 -14.11 -2.94 9.16
N SER A 64 -14.18 -3.87 10.11
CA SER A 64 -15.37 -4.69 10.34
C SER A 64 -15.55 -4.94 11.82
N HIS A 65 -16.80 -4.90 12.27
CA HIS A 65 -17.15 -5.21 13.64
C HIS A 65 -17.38 -6.72 13.77
N GLY A 66 -16.56 -7.41 14.57
CA GLY A 66 -16.67 -8.84 14.80
C GLY A 66 -15.40 -9.45 15.41
N SER A 67 -15.54 -10.64 15.99
CA SER A 67 -14.42 -11.42 16.53
C SER A 67 -13.97 -12.44 15.49
N TYR A 68 -12.74 -12.31 15.01
CA TYR A 68 -12.15 -13.20 14.01
C TYR A 68 -11.06 -14.06 14.64
N THR A 69 -11.01 -15.34 14.24
CA THR A 69 -9.90 -16.22 14.60
C THR A 69 -8.59 -15.69 14.01
N ARG A 70 -7.47 -16.09 14.60
CA ARG A 70 -6.13 -15.69 14.12
C ARG A 70 -5.93 -15.98 12.62
N SER A 71 -6.32 -17.17 12.17
CA SER A 71 -6.19 -17.56 10.76
C SER A 71 -7.06 -16.69 9.86
N GLN A 72 -8.27 -16.33 10.31
CA GLN A 72 -9.13 -15.39 9.58
C GLN A 72 -8.50 -14.00 9.50
N LYS A 73 -7.97 -13.47 10.61
CA LYS A 73 -7.26 -12.18 10.61
C LYS A 73 -6.08 -12.18 9.62
N MET A 74 -5.29 -13.25 9.59
CA MET A 74 -4.18 -13.39 8.64
C MET A 74 -4.65 -13.37 7.18
N ILE A 75 -5.72 -14.10 6.87
CA ILE A 75 -6.29 -14.13 5.51
C ILE A 75 -6.84 -12.76 5.14
N ILE A 76 -7.56 -12.10 6.04
CA ILE A 76 -8.09 -10.75 5.82
C ILE A 76 -6.95 -9.78 5.54
N THR A 77 -5.89 -9.77 6.35
CA THR A 77 -4.73 -8.88 6.18
C THR A 77 -3.98 -9.13 4.87
N ILE A 78 -3.86 -10.37 4.41
CA ILE A 78 -3.19 -10.67 3.12
C ILE A 78 -4.09 -10.33 1.92
N SER A 79 -5.41 -10.28 2.10
CA SER A 79 -6.36 -10.12 1.00
C SER A 79 -6.22 -8.79 0.26
N GLY A 80 -5.87 -7.69 0.94
CA GLY A 80 -5.63 -6.41 0.28
C GLY A 80 -4.42 -6.46 -0.67
N PRO A 81 -3.21 -6.78 -0.18
CA PRO A 81 -2.04 -6.94 -1.02
C PRO A 81 -2.23 -7.97 -2.15
N ALA A 82 -2.95 -9.06 -1.88
CA ALA A 82 -3.27 -10.09 -2.87
C ALA A 82 -4.12 -9.53 -4.03
N VAL A 83 -5.13 -8.70 -3.76
CA VAL A 83 -5.90 -8.03 -4.82
C VAL A 83 -5.03 -7.05 -5.61
N GLY A 84 -4.14 -6.29 -4.95
CA GLY A 84 -3.20 -5.44 -5.68
C GLY A 84 -2.27 -6.25 -6.59
N PHE A 85 -1.68 -7.35 -6.12
CA PHE A 85 -0.87 -8.22 -6.99
C PHE A 85 -1.68 -8.85 -8.12
N MET A 86 -2.95 -9.21 -7.88
CA MET A 86 -3.85 -9.67 -8.94
C MET A 86 -4.07 -8.58 -10.00
N MET A 87 -4.31 -7.33 -9.61
CA MET A 87 -4.47 -6.20 -10.53
C MET A 87 -3.19 -5.92 -11.33
N ALA A 88 -2.03 -6.03 -10.68
CA ALA A 88 -0.73 -5.95 -11.35
C ALA A 88 -0.55 -7.08 -12.37
N ALA A 89 -0.84 -8.33 -12.00
CA ALA A 89 -0.75 -9.49 -12.88
C ALA A 89 -1.68 -9.38 -14.10
N LEU A 90 -2.93 -8.94 -13.89
CA LEU A 90 -3.87 -8.67 -14.98
C LEU A 90 -3.32 -7.60 -15.93
N SER A 91 -2.76 -6.52 -15.40
CA SER A 91 -2.16 -5.46 -16.22
C SER A 91 -0.96 -5.98 -17.02
N TYR A 92 -0.11 -6.81 -16.42
CA TYR A 92 1.01 -7.46 -17.11
C TYR A 92 0.55 -8.34 -18.28
N ILE A 93 -0.47 -9.18 -18.05
CA ILE A 93 -1.05 -10.04 -19.09
C ILE A 93 -1.62 -9.20 -20.23
N LEU A 94 -2.34 -8.11 -19.94
CA LEU A 94 -2.88 -7.22 -20.97
C LEU A 94 -1.76 -6.54 -21.78
N ILE A 95 -0.68 -6.13 -21.12
CA ILE A 95 0.49 -5.52 -21.79
C ILE A 95 1.18 -6.52 -22.72
N SER A 96 1.21 -7.81 -22.36
CA SER A 96 1.94 -8.83 -23.15
C SER A 96 1.19 -9.30 -24.40
N ILE A 97 -0.13 -9.11 -24.45
CA ILE A 97 -0.97 -9.56 -25.59
C ILE A 97 -1.36 -8.42 -26.55
N VAL A 98 -1.29 -7.15 -26.12
CA VAL A 98 -1.68 -6.01 -26.95
C VAL A 98 -0.47 -5.41 -27.64
N ASN A 99 -0.61 -5.04 -28.93
CA ASN A 99 0.42 -4.24 -29.61
C ASN A 99 0.46 -2.82 -29.03
N ARG A 100 1.55 -2.50 -28.33
CA ARG A 100 1.72 -1.24 -27.62
C ARG A 100 1.98 -0.05 -28.54
N GLU A 101 2.45 -0.29 -29.77
CA GLU A 101 2.72 0.77 -30.74
C GLU A 101 1.42 1.37 -31.31
N THR A 102 0.35 0.59 -31.33
CA THR A 102 -0.97 1.03 -31.83
C THR A 102 -1.89 1.50 -30.69
N LEU A 103 -1.50 1.31 -29.44
CA LEU A 103 -2.29 1.72 -28.29
C LEU A 103 -2.31 3.24 -28.12
N ASN A 104 -3.47 3.75 -27.76
CA ASN A 104 -3.59 5.12 -27.28
C ASN A 104 -2.65 5.34 -26.07
N VAL A 105 -1.88 6.44 -26.11
CA VAL A 105 -0.88 6.78 -25.09
C VAL A 105 -1.44 6.71 -23.66
N TYR A 106 -2.69 7.16 -23.44
CA TYR A 106 -3.32 7.17 -22.11
C TYR A 106 -3.64 5.75 -21.62
N VAL A 107 -4.05 4.86 -22.52
CA VAL A 107 -4.32 3.44 -22.18
C VAL A 107 -3.03 2.71 -21.87
N ASN A 108 -1.99 2.92 -22.68
CA ASN A 108 -0.66 2.37 -22.41
C ASN A 108 -0.09 2.87 -21.06
N SER A 109 -0.21 4.17 -20.78
CA SER A 109 0.16 4.74 -19.48
C SER A 109 -0.65 4.15 -18.33
N PHE A 110 -1.97 3.98 -18.49
CA PHE A 110 -2.83 3.38 -17.48
C PHE A 110 -2.38 1.96 -17.12
N LEU A 111 -2.15 1.09 -18.13
CA LEU A 111 -1.72 -0.29 -17.90
C LEU A 111 -0.35 -0.37 -17.21
N LEU A 112 0.61 0.43 -17.66
CA LEU A 112 1.94 0.49 -17.05
C LEU A 112 1.88 0.96 -15.59
N LEU A 113 1.08 2.01 -15.33
CA LEU A 113 0.92 2.55 -14.00
C LEU A 113 0.18 1.56 -13.09
N MET A 114 -0.86 0.88 -13.57
CA MET A 114 -1.55 -0.17 -12.82
C MET A 114 -0.61 -1.30 -12.42
N LEU A 115 0.23 -1.77 -13.35
CA LEU A 115 1.27 -2.76 -13.07
C LEU A 115 2.25 -2.26 -12.00
N LEU A 116 2.84 -1.09 -12.22
CA LEU A 116 3.88 -0.54 -11.34
C LEU A 116 3.35 -0.22 -9.95
N ILE A 117 2.26 0.55 -9.87
CA ILE A 117 1.69 1.04 -8.61
C ILE A 117 1.19 -0.12 -7.78
N ASN A 118 0.40 -1.05 -8.35
CA ASN A 118 -0.11 -2.16 -7.55
C ASN A 118 1.01 -3.12 -7.12
N SER A 119 2.04 -3.34 -7.94
CA SER A 119 3.19 -4.15 -7.53
C SER A 119 3.94 -3.54 -6.35
N ILE A 120 4.28 -2.25 -6.46
CA ILE A 120 5.02 -1.54 -5.41
C ILE A 120 4.16 -1.36 -4.17
N TRP A 121 2.91 -0.92 -4.32
CA TRP A 121 2.00 -0.67 -3.20
C TRP A 121 1.71 -1.95 -2.40
N SER A 122 1.43 -3.07 -3.06
CA SER A 122 1.24 -4.36 -2.39
C SER A 122 2.53 -4.84 -1.72
N ALA A 123 3.69 -4.73 -2.38
CA ALA A 123 4.96 -5.14 -1.79
C ALA A 123 5.33 -4.29 -0.56
N LEU A 124 5.12 -2.97 -0.62
CA LEU A 124 5.33 -2.07 0.51
C LEU A 124 4.37 -2.40 1.65
N ASN A 125 3.09 -2.66 1.37
CA ASN A 125 2.12 -3.02 2.39
C ASN A 125 2.46 -4.34 3.08
N LEU A 126 3.17 -5.26 2.44
CA LEU A 126 3.65 -6.50 3.08
C LEU A 126 4.91 -6.34 3.93
N LEU A 127 5.51 -5.15 3.99
CA LEU A 127 6.62 -4.91 4.90
C LEU A 127 6.15 -5.07 6.36
N PRO A 128 6.97 -5.68 7.25
CA PRO A 128 6.64 -5.93 8.65
C PRO A 128 6.66 -4.66 9.53
N ILE A 129 6.04 -3.57 9.06
CA ILE A 129 6.03 -2.23 9.67
C ILE A 129 4.58 -1.88 10.03
N LEU A 130 4.29 -1.50 11.27
CA LEU A 130 2.95 -0.96 11.59
C LEU A 130 2.84 0.49 11.09
N PRO A 131 1.68 0.94 10.59
CA PRO A 131 0.39 0.23 10.54
C PRO A 131 0.14 -0.63 9.28
N LEU A 132 1.16 -0.85 8.43
CA LEU A 132 1.01 -1.61 7.18
C LEU A 132 0.55 -3.06 7.43
N ASP A 133 -0.04 -3.66 6.40
CA ASP A 133 -0.60 -5.02 6.46
C ASP A 133 0.41 -6.06 6.91
N GLY A 134 1.66 -5.99 6.45
CA GLY A 134 2.72 -6.90 6.84
C GLY A 134 3.07 -6.79 8.33
N GLY A 135 3.00 -5.59 8.91
CA GLY A 135 3.14 -5.39 10.35
C GLY A 135 1.99 -6.02 11.15
N GLN A 136 0.77 -5.89 10.65
CA GLN A 136 -0.41 -6.54 11.24
C GLN A 136 -0.32 -8.07 11.10
N LEU A 137 0.06 -8.57 9.92
CA LEU A 137 0.25 -9.98 9.63
C LEU A 137 1.31 -10.58 10.57
N LEU A 138 2.44 -9.90 10.75
CA LEU A 138 3.47 -10.30 11.71
C LEU A 138 2.90 -10.35 13.14
N SER A 139 2.07 -9.39 13.53
CA SER A 139 1.39 -9.40 14.83
C SER A 139 0.57 -10.68 15.02
N HIS A 140 -0.24 -11.04 14.01
CA HIS A 140 -1.02 -12.27 14.02
C HIS A 140 -0.11 -13.49 14.09
N ILE A 141 0.96 -13.55 13.29
CA ILE A 141 1.94 -14.66 13.31
C ILE A 141 2.58 -14.81 14.70
N MET A 142 2.87 -13.71 15.38
CA MET A 142 3.48 -13.72 16.73
C MET A 142 2.46 -13.93 17.86
N TYR A 143 1.22 -14.30 17.55
CA TYR A 143 0.12 -14.49 18.51
C TYR A 143 -0.18 -13.24 19.34
N GLU A 144 0.24 -12.06 18.88
CA GLU A 144 0.14 -10.80 19.64
C GLU A 144 0.91 -10.86 21.00
N LYS A 145 1.73 -11.89 21.24
CA LYS A 145 2.45 -12.16 22.51
C LYS A 145 3.84 -11.55 22.61
N LYS A 146 4.47 -11.24 21.48
CA LYS A 146 5.83 -10.65 21.42
C LYS A 146 5.87 -9.23 20.85
N PRO A 147 5.06 -8.33 21.37
CA PRO A 147 4.84 -7.05 20.71
C PRO A 147 5.98 -6.01 20.87
N VAL A 148 6.89 -6.15 21.85
CA VAL A 148 8.18 -5.42 21.86
C VAL A 148 9.04 -5.83 20.66
N LEU A 149 9.17 -7.14 20.42
CA LEU A 149 9.95 -7.67 19.31
C LEU A 149 9.33 -7.26 17.95
N ARG A 150 8.00 -7.32 17.82
CA ARG A 150 7.27 -6.80 16.65
C ARG A 150 7.62 -5.34 16.36
N GLY A 151 7.54 -4.46 17.36
CA GLY A 151 7.85 -3.05 17.18
C GLY A 151 9.33 -2.81 16.82
N LYS A 152 10.26 -3.59 17.38
CA LYS A 152 11.67 -3.55 16.98
C LYS A 152 11.89 -3.98 15.53
N ILE A 153 11.26 -5.08 15.10
CA ILE A 153 11.33 -5.53 13.70
C ILE A 153 10.83 -4.43 12.77
N GLY A 154 9.64 -3.89 13.04
CA GLY A 154 9.07 -2.81 12.23
C GLY A 154 9.93 -1.55 12.21
N ALA A 155 10.51 -1.16 13.35
CA ALA A 155 11.40 0.00 13.43
C ALA A 155 12.66 -0.18 12.57
N ILE A 156 13.31 -1.34 12.68
CA ILE A 156 14.52 -1.66 11.91
C ILE A 156 14.20 -1.73 10.42
N THR A 157 13.14 -2.44 10.03
CA THR A 157 12.76 -2.55 8.61
C THR A 157 12.42 -1.19 8.02
N ALA A 158 11.68 -0.35 8.73
CA ALA A 158 11.35 1.00 8.28
C ALA A 158 12.60 1.90 8.19
N ALA A 159 13.55 1.79 9.13
CA ALA A 159 14.80 2.54 9.07
C ALA A 159 15.67 2.13 7.86
N ILE A 160 15.78 0.83 7.58
CA ILE A 160 16.49 0.33 6.39
C ILE A 160 15.83 0.87 5.11
N ALA A 161 14.50 0.80 5.03
CA ALA A 161 13.75 1.36 3.89
C ALA A 161 13.97 2.87 3.74
N ALA A 162 13.98 3.63 4.85
CA ALA A 162 14.25 5.06 4.83
C ALA A 162 15.64 5.39 4.28
N LEU A 163 16.68 4.69 4.73
CA LEU A 163 18.06 4.86 4.25
C LEU A 163 18.19 4.49 2.77
N PHE A 164 17.55 3.40 2.35
CA PHE A 164 17.50 3.01 0.93
C PHE A 164 16.84 4.10 0.09
N LEU A 165 15.66 4.59 0.48
CA LEU A 165 14.93 5.64 -0.25
C LEU A 165 15.72 6.96 -0.29
N PHE A 166 16.42 7.29 0.79
CA PHE A 166 17.30 8.47 0.85
C PHE A 166 18.44 8.37 -0.17
N LYS A 167 19.09 7.20 -0.28
CA LYS A 167 20.17 6.95 -1.25
C LYS A 167 19.74 7.21 -2.70
N TYR A 168 18.47 6.98 -3.03
CA TYR A 168 17.91 7.20 -4.37
C TYR A 168 17.18 8.55 -4.51
N ASN A 169 17.41 9.50 -3.60
CA ASN A 169 16.81 10.85 -3.61
C ASN A 169 15.28 10.89 -3.47
N TYR A 170 14.64 9.83 -2.99
CA TYR A 170 13.22 9.85 -2.64
C TYR A 170 13.01 10.46 -1.25
N ILE A 171 13.40 11.73 -1.09
CA ILE A 171 13.49 12.41 0.22
C ILE A 171 12.18 12.35 0.99
N PHE A 172 11.05 12.67 0.34
CA PHE A 172 9.73 12.62 0.97
C PHE A 172 9.40 11.23 1.51
N ALA A 173 9.62 10.18 0.70
CA ALA A 173 9.37 8.80 1.12
C ALA A 173 10.34 8.36 2.23
N ALA A 174 11.61 8.76 2.16
CA ALA A 174 12.59 8.50 3.21
C ALA A 174 12.17 9.10 4.56
N ILE A 175 11.68 10.34 4.57
CA ILE A 175 11.15 10.99 5.78
C ILE A 175 9.93 10.22 6.32
N MET A 176 9.00 9.82 5.45
CA MET A 176 7.82 9.03 5.85
C MET A 176 8.21 7.69 6.47
N PHE A 177 9.16 6.96 5.87
CA PHE A 177 9.65 5.71 6.45
C PHE A 177 10.47 5.93 7.73
N GLY A 178 11.22 7.03 7.85
CA GLY A 178 11.89 7.42 9.09
C GLY A 178 10.89 7.69 10.22
N PHE A 179 9.77 8.35 9.91
CA PHE A 179 8.67 8.54 10.85
C PHE A 179 8.00 7.23 11.25
N LEU A 180 7.76 6.31 10.31
CA LEU A 180 7.26 4.96 10.62
C LEU A 180 8.24 4.17 11.51
N ALA A 181 9.55 4.32 11.29
CA ALA A 181 10.57 3.70 12.13
C ALA A 181 10.48 4.21 13.57
N TYR A 182 10.35 5.52 13.73
CA TYR A 182 10.16 6.16 15.04
C TYR A 182 8.87 5.68 15.73
N GLN A 183 7.74 5.62 15.01
CA GLN A 183 6.47 5.15 15.57
C GLN A 183 6.55 3.68 16.05
N ASN A 184 7.17 2.80 15.27
CA ASN A 184 7.33 1.40 15.64
C ASN A 184 8.29 1.23 16.84
N PHE A 185 9.34 2.05 16.93
CA PHE A 185 10.23 2.09 18.07
C PHE A 185 9.48 2.55 19.34
N GLN A 186 8.73 3.63 19.25
CA GLN A 186 7.88 4.09 20.35
C GLN A 186 6.85 3.04 20.79
N ALA A 187 6.26 2.32 19.83
CA ALA A 187 5.36 1.22 20.13
C ALA A 187 6.08 0.11 20.93
N ALA A 188 7.32 -0.25 20.56
CA ALA A 188 8.15 -1.21 21.30
C ALA A 188 8.56 -0.73 22.70
N GLU A 189 8.68 0.58 22.90
CA GLU A 189 8.99 1.17 24.19
C GLU A 189 7.79 1.23 25.14
N ARG A 190 6.61 1.64 24.65
CA ARG A 190 5.35 1.62 25.41
C ARG A 190 5.02 0.21 25.89
N ALA A 191 5.13 -0.72 24.97
CA ALA A 191 5.09 -2.15 25.16
C ALA A 191 5.96 -2.67 26.31
N ARG A 192 7.24 -2.28 26.32
CA ARG A 192 8.20 -2.68 27.35
C ARG A 192 7.81 -2.16 28.73
N LYS A 193 7.17 -0.98 28.78
CA LYS A 193 6.67 -0.35 30.00
C LYS A 193 5.30 -0.87 30.45
N GLY A 194 4.72 -1.86 29.76
CA GLY A 194 3.44 -2.48 30.13
C GLY A 194 2.19 -1.74 29.63
N TYR A 195 2.34 -0.69 28.81
CA TYR A 195 1.22 0.01 28.18
C TYR A 195 0.88 -0.69 26.86
N TRP A 196 -0.27 -1.37 26.81
CA TRP A 196 -0.76 -2.16 25.68
C TRP A 196 -2.08 -1.63 25.13
#